data_AF-A0A2D2D545-F1
#
_entry.id   AF-A0A2D2D545-F1
#
_cell.length_a   1.000
_cell.length_b   1.000
_cell.length_c   1.000
_cell.angle_alpha   90.00
_cell.angle_beta   90.00
_cell.angle_gamma   90.00
#
_symmetry.space_group_name_H-M   'P 1'
#
loop_
_entity.id
_entity.type
_entity.pdbx_description
1 polymer ?
#
loop_
_entity_poly.entity_id
_entity_poly.type
_entity_poly.pdbx_seq_one_letter_code
_entity_poly.pdbx_strand_id
1 'polypeptide(L)'
;MCDIAAEKQKIDALLEDAARESPMRDCADERLLTELALRTLREHYEDTCPDECLRRRCTEFAERLLRRRAVARWRRAAVERRQRKSA
;
A
#
# COMPACT_ATOMS: atom_id res chain seq x y z
N MET A 1 15.91 -20.37 2.79
CA MET A 1 15.87 -18.92 3.08
C MET A 1 15.23 -18.27 1.88
N CYS A 2 14.03 -17.66 2.02
CA CYS A 2 13.49 -16.77 0.97
C CYS A 2 14.60 -15.75 0.67
N ASP A 3 14.98 -15.56 -0.60
CA ASP A 3 15.93 -14.52 -1.01
C ASP A 3 15.21 -13.17 -0.87
N ILE A 4 15.12 -12.71 0.38
CA ILE A 4 14.19 -11.67 0.84
C ILE A 4 14.37 -10.36 0.06
N ALA A 5 15.57 -10.08 -0.44
CA ALA A 5 15.83 -8.84 -1.18
C ALA A 5 15.17 -8.83 -2.57
N ALA A 6 15.29 -9.93 -3.33
CA ALA A 6 14.71 -10.04 -4.67
C ALA A 6 13.19 -10.17 -4.60
N GLU A 7 12.69 -11.01 -3.69
CA GLU A 7 11.24 -11.21 -3.54
C GLU A 7 10.55 -9.99 -2.93
N LYS A 8 11.23 -9.21 -2.07
CA LYS A 8 10.70 -7.93 -1.58
C LYS A 8 10.35 -6.99 -2.72
N GLN A 9 11.21 -6.86 -3.74
CA GLN A 9 10.98 -5.91 -4.81
C GLN A 9 9.78 -6.32 -5.68
N LYS A 10 9.60 -7.62 -5.90
CA LYS A 10 8.42 -8.18 -6.59
C LYS A 10 7.14 -8.03 -5.78
N ILE A 11 7.20 -8.34 -4.49
CA ILE A 11 6.07 -8.16 -3.56
C ILE A 11 5.65 -6.69 -3.51
N ASP A 12 6.60 -5.77 -3.34
CA ASP A 12 6.31 -4.34 -3.32
C ASP A 12 5.67 -3.87 -4.65
N ALA A 13 6.15 -4.38 -5.79
CA ALA A 13 5.58 -4.05 -7.10
C ALA A 13 4.14 -4.59 -7.28
N LEU A 14 3.88 -5.84 -6.88
CA LEU A 14 2.53 -6.44 -6.91
C LEU A 14 1.56 -5.64 -6.03
N LEU A 15 1.99 -5.26 -4.83
CA LEU A 15 1.18 -4.45 -3.92
C LEU A 15 0.94 -3.05 -4.48
N GLU A 16 1.94 -2.41 -5.10
CA GLU A 16 1.76 -1.10 -5.73
C GLU A 16 0.82 -1.14 -6.93
N ASP A 17 0.80 -2.24 -7.69
CA ASP A 17 -0.13 -2.43 -8.80
C ASP A 17 -1.56 -2.65 -8.28
N ALA A 18 -1.75 -3.58 -7.34
CA ALA A 18 -3.03 -3.83 -6.69
C ALA A 18 -3.60 -2.57 -5.99
N ALA A 19 -2.73 -1.72 -5.43
CA ALA A 19 -3.14 -0.46 -4.80
C ALA A 19 -3.67 0.60 -5.78
N ARG A 20 -3.50 0.41 -7.10
CA ARG A 20 -4.11 1.24 -8.15
C ARG A 20 -5.50 0.76 -8.54
N GLU A 21 -5.84 -0.47 -8.20
CA GLU A 21 -7.11 -1.10 -8.52
C GLU A 21 -8.10 -1.05 -7.35
N SER A 22 -9.40 -1.16 -7.66
CA SER A 22 -10.43 -1.32 -6.63
C SER A 22 -10.39 -2.76 -6.13
N PRO A 23 -10.45 -3.02 -4.80
CA PRO A 23 -10.86 -2.10 -3.73
C PRO A 23 -9.74 -1.38 -2.97
N MET A 24 -8.45 -1.68 -3.20
CA MET A 24 -7.35 -1.06 -2.43
C MET A 24 -7.16 0.43 -2.71
N ARG A 25 -7.47 0.87 -3.93
CA ARG A 25 -7.36 2.27 -4.36
C ARG A 25 -8.18 3.21 -3.47
N ASP A 26 -9.39 2.81 -3.12
CA ASP A 26 -10.35 3.65 -2.40
C ASP A 26 -10.39 3.33 -0.89
N CYS A 27 -9.72 2.26 -0.46
CA CYS A 27 -9.61 1.88 0.94
C CYS A 27 -8.81 2.92 1.76
N ALA A 28 -9.40 3.42 2.84
CA ALA A 28 -8.76 4.35 3.78
C ALA A 28 -8.44 3.70 5.14
N ASP A 29 -8.88 2.46 5.36
CA ASP A 29 -8.66 1.71 6.60
C ASP A 29 -7.40 0.85 6.48
N GLU A 30 -6.46 1.05 7.38
CA GLU A 30 -5.18 0.33 7.40
C GLU A 30 -5.34 -1.18 7.53
N ARG A 31 -6.26 -1.62 8.40
CA ARG A 31 -6.48 -3.05 8.66
C ARG A 31 -7.09 -3.71 7.44
N LEU A 32 -8.10 -3.08 6.84
CA LEU A 32 -8.74 -3.58 5.63
C LEU A 32 -7.75 -3.61 4.45
N LEU A 33 -6.90 -2.59 4.32
CA LEU A 33 -5.88 -2.54 3.28
C LEU A 33 -4.81 -3.63 3.46
N THR A 34 -4.43 -3.91 4.71
CA THR A 34 -3.53 -5.01 5.05
C THR A 34 -4.14 -6.36 4.69
N GLU A 35 -5.42 -6.59 4.97
CA GLU A 35 -6.12 -7.85 4.63
C GLU A 35 -6.25 -8.06 3.12
N LEU A 36 -6.59 -6.99 2.37
CA LEU A 36 -6.64 -7.02 0.91
C LEU A 36 -5.26 -7.34 0.32
N ALA A 37 -4.22 -6.67 0.82
CA ALA A 37 -2.84 -6.89 0.42
C ALA A 37 -2.40 -8.34 0.71
N LEU A 38 -2.75 -8.86 1.89
CA LEU A 38 -2.46 -10.25 2.28
C LEU A 38 -3.13 -11.25 1.35
N ARG A 39 -4.40 -11.02 1.00
CA ARG A 39 -5.14 -11.89 0.07
C ARG A 39 -4.43 -11.95 -1.29
N THR A 40 -4.01 -10.79 -1.80
CA THR A 40 -3.27 -10.69 -3.07
C THR A 40 -1.94 -11.45 -3.00
N LEU A 41 -1.19 -11.31 -1.90
CA LEU A 41 0.09 -12.02 -1.77
C LEU A 41 -0.08 -13.53 -1.57
N ARG A 42 -1.13 -13.98 -0.88
CA ARG A 42 -1.39 -15.41 -0.69
C ARG A 42 -1.56 -16.14 -2.02
N GLU A 43 -2.23 -15.53 -3.00
CA GLU A 43 -2.39 -16.11 -4.34
C GLU A 43 -1.07 -16.39 -5.07
N HIS A 44 0.02 -15.70 -4.69
CA HIS A 44 1.33 -15.83 -5.33
C HIS A 44 2.40 -16.48 -4.44
N TYR A 45 2.24 -16.43 -3.11
CA TYR A 45 3.31 -16.71 -2.16
C TYR A 45 2.92 -17.63 -1.00
N GLU A 46 1.70 -18.19 -0.97
CA GLU A 46 1.25 -19.05 0.15
C GLU A 46 2.19 -20.23 0.44
N ASP A 47 2.74 -20.85 -0.60
CA ASP A 47 3.64 -22.00 -0.46
C ASP A 47 5.12 -21.60 -0.28
N THR A 48 5.46 -20.35 -0.57
CA THR A 48 6.87 -19.92 -0.72
C THR A 48 7.40 -19.19 0.51
N CYS A 49 6.56 -18.42 1.20
CA CYS A 49 7.01 -17.58 2.31
C CYS A 49 5.98 -17.61 3.46
N PRO A 50 6.43 -17.62 4.73
CA PRO A 50 5.54 -17.79 5.88
C PRO A 50 4.56 -16.62 6.04
N ASP A 51 3.34 -16.92 6.48
CA ASP A 51 2.24 -15.95 6.60
C ASP A 51 2.61 -14.74 7.48
N GLU A 52 3.41 -14.94 8.54
CA GLU A 52 3.90 -13.86 9.40
C GLU A 52 4.78 -12.85 8.63
N CYS A 53 5.63 -13.33 7.72
CA CYS A 53 6.46 -12.47 6.88
C CYS A 53 5.59 -11.66 5.92
N LEU A 54 4.62 -12.32 5.27
CA LEU A 54 3.68 -11.66 4.36
C LEU A 54 2.84 -10.62 5.09
N ARG A 55 2.30 -10.95 6.28
CA ARG A 55 1.55 -10.01 7.12
C ARG A 55 2.34 -8.76 7.46
N ARG A 56 3.58 -8.92 7.94
CA ARG A 56 4.43 -7.79 8.30
C ARG A 56 4.66 -6.86 7.11
N ARG A 57 4.89 -7.43 5.92
CA ARG A 57 5.06 -6.66 4.68
C ARG A 57 3.79 -5.93 4.27
N CYS A 58 2.64 -6.59 4.34
CA CYS A 58 1.35 -5.96 4.04
C CYS A 58 1.05 -4.79 4.98
N THR A 59 1.35 -4.92 6.28
CA THR A 59 1.19 -3.82 7.25
C THR A 59 2.12 -2.65 6.91
N GLU A 60 3.42 -2.90 6.70
CA GLU A 60 4.38 -1.85 6.33
C GLU A 60 3.98 -1.13 5.02
N PHE A 61 3.45 -1.88 4.06
CA PHE A 61 2.93 -1.35 2.81
C PHE A 61 1.70 -0.47 3.04
N ALA A 62 0.72 -0.94 3.82
CA ALA A 62 -0.51 -0.21 4.11
C ALA A 62 -0.22 1.13 4.82
N GLU A 63 0.64 1.12 5.84
CA GLU A 63 1.08 2.33 6.52
C GLU A 63 1.74 3.31 5.54
N ARG A 64 2.65 2.83 4.69
CA ARG A 64 3.37 3.66 3.70
C ARG A 64 2.39 4.26 2.69
N LEU A 65 1.44 3.48 2.20
CA LEU A 65 0.43 3.92 1.24
C LEU A 65 -0.47 5.00 1.85
N LEU A 66 -0.98 4.79 3.06
CA LEU A 66 -1.79 5.77 3.77
C LEU A 66 -1.02 7.05 4.07
N ARG A 67 0.25 6.96 4.50
CA ARG A 67 1.11 8.14 4.68
C ARG A 67 1.31 8.92 3.38
N ARG A 68 1.58 8.23 2.27
CA ARG A 68 1.70 8.86 0.93
C ARG A 68 0.40 9.56 0.53
N ARG A 69 -0.75 8.90 0.73
CA ARG A 69 -2.08 9.48 0.44
C ARG A 69 -2.38 10.69 1.31
N ALA A 70 -2.04 10.65 2.60
CA ALA A 70 -2.18 11.78 3.50
C ALA A 70 -1.34 12.97 3.01
N VAL A 71 -0.05 12.77 2.72
CA VAL A 71 0.83 13.83 2.18
C VAL A 71 0.30 14.41 0.88
N ALA A 72 -0.18 13.57 -0.05
CA ALA A 72 -0.78 14.03 -1.30
C ALA A 72 -2.03 14.90 -1.05
N ARG A 73 -2.87 14.53 -0.06
CA ARG A 73 -4.04 15.31 0.35
C ARG A 73 -3.66 16.67 0.92
N TRP A 74 -2.65 16.73 1.79
CA TRP A 74 -2.12 17.99 2.33
C TRP A 74 -1.60 18.93 1.24
N ARG A 75 -0.86 18.40 0.26
CA ARG A 75 -0.36 19.20 -0.88
C ARG A 75 -1.49 19.79 -1.72
N ARG A 76 -2.54 19.02 -2.03
CA ARG A 76 -3.71 19.53 -2.77
C ARG A 76 -4.42 20.65 -2.01
N ALA A 77 -4.70 20.44 -0.72
CA ALA A 77 -5.35 21.44 0.12
C ALA A 77 -4.53 22.74 0.25
N ALA A 78 -3.19 22.64 0.28
CA ALA A 78 -2.31 23.81 0.32
C ALA A 78 -2.34 24.63 -0.98
N VAL A 79 -2.45 23.97 -2.13
CA VAL A 79 -2.59 24.63 -3.45
C VAL A 79 -3.95 25.33 -3.55
N GLU A 80 -5.04 24.66 -3.17
CA GLU A 80 -6.39 25.25 -3.18
C GLU A 80 -6.50 26.49 -2.30
N ARG A 81 -5.86 26.48 -1.12
CA ARG A 81 -5.81 27.66 -0.24
C ARG A 81 -5.05 28.84 -0.83
N ARG A 82 -4.00 28.61 -1.63
CA ARG A 82 -3.28 29.69 -2.34
C ARG A 82 -4.11 30.28 -3.48
N GLN A 83 -4.83 29.43 -4.22
CA GLN A 83 -5.69 29.87 -5.32
C GLN A 83 -6.87 30.72 -4.82
N ARG A 84 -7.51 30.33 -3.71
CA ARG A 84 -8.60 31.12 -3.08
C ARG A 84 -8.17 32.47 -2.50
N LYS A 85 -6.88 32.68 -2.23
CA LYS A 85 -6.35 33.96 -1.72
C LYS A 85 -5.94 34.94 -2.83
N SER A 86 -5.90 34.48 -4.09
CA SER A 86 -5.49 35.26 -5.26
C SER A 86 -6.67 35.60 -6.19
N ALA A 87 -7.89 35.27 -5.77
CA ALA A 87 -9.16 35.65 -6.38
C ALA A 87 -9.89 36.59 -5.43
#